data_AF-A0A382Q7I5-F1
#
_entry.id   AF-A0A382Q7I5-F1
#
_cell.length_a   1.000
_cell.length_b   1.000
_cell.length_c   1.000
_cell.angle_alpha   90.00
_cell.angle_beta   90.00
_cell.angle_gamma   90.00
#
_symmetry.space_group_name_H-M   'P 1'
#
loop_
_entity.id
_entity.type
_entity.pdbx_description
1 polymer ?
#
loop_
_entity_poly.entity_id
_entity_poly.type
_entity_poly.pdbx_seq_one_letter_code
_entity_poly.pdbx_strand_id
1 'polypeptide(L)'
;KPAAKAKPAAKAKPAAKAEDKPIDKTSRPIVVDGTNHIAGRLCSNTAKLLLQGNRVSIVNSENIMISGRKKSIVGEYREFLKIASILHPKHGPFHPRKPDTIISRMVRGMLPRDKPSGQAALKRLRAYVGVPKELKSIEKTQFEKSIIRKSNAYYMSMGELGEYVGWHK
;
A
#
# COMPACT_ATOMS: atom_id res chain seq x y z
N LYS A 1 -39.44 12.85 -68.44
CA LYS A 1 -38.41 11.80 -68.64
C LYS A 1 -37.17 12.50 -69.22
N PRO A 2 -35.93 12.37 -68.69
CA PRO A 2 -35.43 11.64 -67.52
C PRO A 2 -34.50 12.44 -66.55
N ALA A 3 -34.22 11.79 -65.40
CA ALA A 3 -32.99 11.82 -64.57
C ALA A 3 -32.64 13.04 -63.68
N ALA A 4 -33.34 13.18 -62.56
CA ALA A 4 -32.77 13.75 -61.33
C ALA A 4 -31.81 12.71 -60.70
N LYS A 5 -30.53 13.08 -60.52
CA LYS A 5 -29.52 12.23 -59.89
C LYS A 5 -29.81 12.08 -58.39
N ALA A 6 -30.09 10.84 -57.99
CA ALA A 6 -30.25 10.43 -56.61
C ALA A 6 -28.92 10.50 -55.85
N LYS A 7 -28.96 11.02 -54.61
CA LYS A 7 -27.85 10.94 -53.64
C LYS A 7 -27.60 9.48 -53.27
N PRO A 8 -26.35 8.98 -53.30
CA PRO A 8 -26.05 7.61 -52.89
C PRO A 8 -26.07 7.46 -51.37
N ALA A 9 -26.74 6.41 -50.91
CA ALA A 9 -26.88 5.99 -49.53
C ALA A 9 -25.51 5.76 -48.87
N ALA A 10 -25.30 6.39 -47.71
CA ALA A 10 -24.16 6.16 -46.85
C ALA A 10 -24.23 4.72 -46.29
N LYS A 11 -23.20 3.93 -46.61
CA LYS A 11 -22.98 2.59 -46.10
C LYS A 11 -22.87 2.62 -44.57
N ALA A 12 -23.67 1.79 -43.90
CA ALA A 12 -23.56 1.52 -42.47
C ALA A 12 -22.17 0.93 -42.15
N LYS A 13 -21.44 1.60 -41.26
CA LYS A 13 -20.22 1.08 -40.64
C LYS A 13 -20.60 0.14 -39.48
N PRO A 14 -19.92 -1.00 -39.31
CA PRO A 14 -20.25 -2.01 -38.32
C PRO A 14 -20.04 -1.50 -36.90
N ALA A 15 -20.94 -1.93 -36.01
CA ALA A 15 -20.98 -1.62 -34.59
C ALA A 15 -19.62 -1.84 -33.91
N ALA A 16 -18.98 -0.72 -33.56
CA ALA A 16 -17.85 -0.71 -32.67
C ALA A 16 -18.30 -1.18 -31.29
N LYS A 17 -17.49 -2.09 -30.73
CA LYS A 17 -17.60 -2.68 -29.40
C LYS A 17 -17.91 -1.61 -28.35
N ALA A 18 -18.81 -1.96 -27.44
CA ALA A 18 -19.15 -1.18 -26.26
C ALA A 18 -17.88 -0.70 -25.56
N GLU A 19 -17.67 0.61 -25.59
CA GLU A 19 -16.59 1.25 -24.88
C GLU A 19 -16.91 1.20 -23.38
N ASP A 20 -16.07 0.47 -22.65
CA ASP A 20 -15.99 0.55 -21.19
C ASP A 20 -15.77 2.01 -20.79
N LYS A 21 -16.78 2.62 -20.18
CA LYS A 21 -16.72 3.96 -19.60
C LYS A 21 -15.51 4.04 -18.63
N PRO A 22 -14.77 5.17 -18.56
CA PRO A 22 -13.64 5.30 -17.67
C PRO A 22 -14.15 5.31 -16.22
N ILE A 23 -14.02 4.18 -15.54
CA ILE A 23 -14.29 4.08 -14.10
C ILE A 23 -13.32 5.01 -13.40
N ASP A 24 -13.84 5.99 -12.64
CA ASP A 24 -13.05 6.76 -11.69
C ASP A 24 -12.31 5.78 -10.76
N LYS A 25 -11.00 5.61 -11.00
CA LYS A 25 -10.06 4.76 -10.23
C LYS A 25 -10.00 5.12 -8.73
N THR A 26 -10.74 6.15 -8.34
CA THR A 26 -10.85 6.74 -7.01
C THR A 26 -11.95 6.11 -6.15
N SER A 27 -12.93 5.40 -6.74
CA SER A 27 -14.14 4.98 -6.01
C SER A 27 -13.97 3.70 -5.20
N ARG A 28 -13.27 2.69 -5.72
CA ARG A 28 -13.08 1.40 -5.03
C ARG A 28 -11.68 1.31 -4.41
N PRO A 29 -11.56 1.14 -3.08
CA PRO A 29 -10.27 0.94 -2.45
C PRO A 29 -9.72 -0.46 -2.78
N ILE A 30 -8.48 -0.52 -3.26
CA ILE A 30 -7.75 -1.78 -3.40
C ILE A 30 -7.35 -2.24 -2.00
N VAL A 31 -7.85 -3.39 -1.58
CA VAL A 31 -7.50 -3.98 -0.29
C VAL A 31 -6.37 -4.97 -0.49
N VAL A 32 -5.27 -4.75 0.23
CA VAL A 32 -4.07 -5.59 0.17
C VAL A 32 -3.91 -6.32 1.51
N ASP A 33 -3.88 -7.64 1.47
CA ASP A 33 -3.56 -8.45 2.65
C ASP A 33 -2.06 -8.46 2.89
N GLY A 34 -1.62 -8.10 4.10
CA GLY A 34 -0.21 -8.09 4.50
C GLY A 34 0.33 -9.44 5.00
N THR A 35 -0.53 -10.45 5.14
CA THR A 35 -0.15 -11.76 5.72
C THR A 35 0.97 -12.44 4.93
N ASN A 36 2.07 -12.80 5.59
CA ASN A 36 3.23 -13.47 5.00
C ASN A 36 3.93 -12.69 3.87
N HIS A 37 3.70 -11.38 3.79
CA HIS A 37 4.41 -10.52 2.85
C HIS A 37 5.66 -9.89 3.47
N ILE A 38 6.72 -9.77 2.67
CA ILE A 38 7.94 -9.06 3.07
C ILE A 38 7.67 -7.55 3.06
N ALA A 39 7.83 -6.90 4.21
CA ALA A 39 7.46 -5.50 4.46
C ALA A 39 7.94 -4.54 3.35
N GLY A 40 9.25 -4.57 3.02
CA GLY A 40 9.82 -3.67 2.01
C GLY A 40 9.26 -3.91 0.60
N ARG A 41 9.08 -5.17 0.20
CA ARG A 41 8.56 -5.54 -1.13
C ARG A 41 7.10 -5.14 -1.28
N LEU A 42 6.31 -5.37 -0.23
CA LEU A 42 4.92 -4.95 -0.14
C LEU A 42 4.79 -3.43 -0.27
N CYS A 43 5.60 -2.68 0.48
CA CYS A 43 5.57 -1.22 0.47
C CYS A 43 5.93 -0.65 -0.91
N SER A 44 6.90 -1.24 -1.61
CA SER A 44 7.32 -0.77 -2.94
C SER A 44 6.21 -0.93 -3.99
N ASN A 45 5.53 -2.08 -4.00
CA ASN A 45 4.40 -2.32 -4.90
C ASN A 45 3.22 -1.40 -4.56
N THR A 46 2.95 -1.20 -3.27
CA THR A 46 1.90 -0.30 -2.79
C THR A 46 2.19 1.16 -3.18
N ALA A 47 3.42 1.62 -3.04
CA ALA A 47 3.82 2.97 -3.41
C ALA A 47 3.58 3.26 -4.90
N LYS A 48 3.86 2.30 -5.78
CA LYS A 48 3.57 2.42 -7.22
C LYS A 48 2.07 2.58 -7.48
N LEU A 49 1.23 1.77 -6.83
CA LEU A 49 -0.24 1.88 -6.97
C LEU A 49 -0.78 3.22 -6.47
N LEU A 50 -0.21 3.75 -5.38
CA LEU A 50 -0.61 5.05 -4.83
C LEU A 50 -0.24 6.22 -5.77
N LEU A 51 0.94 6.13 -6.42
CA LEU A 51 1.38 7.12 -7.42
C LEU A 51 0.54 7.07 -8.70
N GLN A 52 0.00 5.90 -9.07
CA GLN A 52 -0.98 5.76 -10.15
C GLN A 52 -2.36 6.36 -9.81
N GLY A 53 -2.55 6.83 -8.57
CA GLY A 53 -3.78 7.49 -8.13
C GLY A 53 -4.80 6.57 -7.44
N ASN A 54 -4.48 5.29 -7.25
CA ASN A 54 -5.38 4.34 -6.60
C ASN A 54 -5.47 4.59 -5.08
N ARG A 55 -6.63 4.30 -4.49
CA ARG A 55 -6.78 4.20 -3.03
C ARG A 55 -6.38 2.81 -2.57
N VAL A 56 -5.47 2.70 -1.61
CA VAL A 56 -4.94 1.42 -1.15
C VAL A 56 -5.13 1.29 0.36
N SER A 57 -5.73 0.17 0.79
CA SER A 57 -5.90 -0.20 2.19
C SER A 57 -5.11 -1.46 2.48
N ILE A 58 -4.08 -1.37 3.33
CA ILE A 58 -3.31 -2.53 3.80
C ILE A 58 -3.98 -3.07 5.07
N VAL A 59 -4.34 -4.34 5.07
CA VAL A 59 -4.92 -5.05 6.24
C VAL A 59 -3.94 -6.08 6.79
N ASN A 60 -4.16 -6.51 8.04
CA ASN A 60 -3.28 -7.46 8.74
C ASN A 60 -1.81 -6.99 8.83
N SER A 61 -1.61 -5.71 9.17
CA SER A 61 -0.26 -5.12 9.22
C SER A 61 0.65 -5.81 10.25
N GLU A 62 0.08 -6.47 11.26
CA GLU A 62 0.78 -7.27 12.28
C GLU A 62 1.41 -8.55 11.71
N ASN A 63 0.84 -9.12 10.65
CA ASN A 63 1.29 -10.38 10.03
C ASN A 63 2.25 -10.14 8.85
N ILE A 64 2.63 -8.89 8.61
CA ILE A 64 3.70 -8.56 7.69
C ILE A 64 5.03 -9.02 8.29
N MET A 65 5.95 -9.44 7.44
CA MET A 65 7.18 -10.10 7.84
C MET A 65 8.40 -9.27 7.45
N ILE A 66 9.36 -9.17 8.35
CA ILE A 66 10.69 -8.60 8.12
C ILE A 66 11.68 -9.74 8.01
N SER A 67 12.52 -9.70 6.98
CA SER A 67 13.62 -10.65 6.81
C SER A 67 14.77 -10.31 7.74
N GLY A 68 15.28 -11.29 8.48
CA GLY A 68 16.43 -11.13 9.37
C GLY A 68 16.30 -11.96 10.65
N ARG A 69 17.39 -12.04 11.42
CA ARG A 69 17.35 -12.68 12.74
C ARG A 69 16.65 -11.74 13.73
N LYS A 70 15.77 -12.28 14.59
CA LYS A 70 14.99 -11.51 15.58
C LYS A 70 15.86 -10.53 16.40
N LYS A 71 17.01 -10.99 16.91
CA LYS A 71 17.94 -10.14 17.70
C LYS A 71 18.50 -8.95 16.91
N SER A 72 18.81 -9.13 15.63
CA SER A 72 19.33 -8.04 14.77
C SER A 72 18.26 -6.99 14.54
N ILE A 73 17.07 -7.43 14.12
CA ILE A 73 15.94 -6.54 13.81
C ILE A 73 15.56 -5.70 15.04
N VAL A 74 15.44 -6.33 16.21
CA VAL A 74 15.13 -5.62 17.46
C VAL A 74 16.28 -4.69 17.87
N GLY A 75 17.53 -5.10 17.69
CA GLY A 75 18.72 -4.29 17.97
C GLY A 75 18.75 -3.01 17.11
N GLU A 76 18.65 -3.17 15.80
CA GLU A 76 18.57 -2.06 14.82
C GLU A 76 17.40 -1.13 15.15
N TYR A 77 16.23 -1.69 15.47
CA TYR A 77 15.08 -0.89 15.82
C TYR A 77 15.30 -0.12 17.13
N ARG A 78 15.96 -0.71 18.13
CA ARG A 78 16.29 -0.03 19.40
C ARG A 78 17.29 1.10 19.19
N GLU A 79 18.30 0.91 18.34
CA GLU A 79 19.22 1.99 17.97
C GLU A 79 18.49 3.16 17.32
N PHE A 80 17.54 2.85 16.44
CA PHE A 80 16.68 3.87 15.85
C PHE A 80 15.87 4.66 16.89
N LEU A 81 15.48 4.06 18.02
CA LEU A 81 14.76 4.77 19.09
C LEU A 81 15.63 5.72 19.89
N LYS A 82 16.94 5.44 19.95
CA LYS A 82 17.90 6.29 20.65
C LYS A 82 18.11 7.60 19.91
N ILE A 83 17.79 7.65 18.61
CA ILE A 83 17.88 8.85 17.79
C ILE A 83 16.79 9.83 18.25
N ALA A 84 17.14 10.79 19.09
CA ALA A 84 16.27 11.87 19.52
C ALA A 84 16.98 13.21 19.40
N SER A 85 16.20 14.29 19.25
CA SER A 85 16.79 15.63 19.34
C SER A 85 17.18 15.90 20.79
N ILE A 86 18.43 16.31 21.00
CA ILE A 86 18.98 16.65 22.33
C ILE A 86 18.25 17.88 22.90
N LEU A 87 17.91 18.84 22.03
CA LEU A 87 17.35 20.12 22.45
C LEU A 87 15.86 20.01 22.82
N HIS A 88 15.05 19.44 21.94
CA HIS A 88 13.60 19.30 22.14
C HIS A 88 13.09 17.97 21.57
N PRO A 89 12.83 16.97 22.42
CA PRO A 89 12.36 15.66 21.99
C PRO A 89 11.06 15.69 21.17
N LYS A 90 10.18 16.69 21.40
CA LYS A 90 8.92 16.86 20.67
C LYS A 90 9.10 17.24 19.20
N HIS A 91 10.17 17.96 18.85
CA HIS A 91 10.46 18.38 17.49
C HIS A 91 11.44 17.44 16.76
N GLY A 92 11.81 16.33 17.41
CA GLY A 92 12.70 15.32 16.86
C GLY A 92 12.00 14.32 15.92
N PRO A 93 12.76 13.34 15.40
CA PRO A 93 12.20 12.24 14.63
C PRO A 93 11.17 11.46 15.46
N PHE A 94 9.97 11.28 14.91
CA PHE A 94 8.91 10.51 15.58
C PHE A 94 9.06 9.01 15.27
N HIS A 95 9.13 8.18 16.31
CA HIS A 95 9.29 6.72 16.21
C HIS A 95 7.95 6.00 16.44
N PRO A 96 7.26 5.54 15.37
CA PRO A 96 5.99 4.83 15.52
C PRO A 96 6.20 3.45 16.12
N ARG A 97 5.34 3.02 17.04
CA ARG A 97 5.43 1.71 17.71
C ARG A 97 4.49 0.67 17.14
N LYS A 98 3.35 1.14 16.64
CA LYS A 98 2.25 0.29 16.16
C LYS A 98 2.53 -0.20 14.73
N PRO A 99 2.26 -1.47 14.40
CA PRO A 99 2.59 -2.04 13.07
C PRO A 99 2.03 -1.23 11.88
N ASP A 100 0.79 -0.76 11.98
CA ASP A 100 0.14 0.06 10.95
C ASP A 100 0.91 1.34 10.61
N THR A 101 1.41 2.04 11.62
CA THR A 101 2.12 3.32 11.51
C THR A 101 3.57 3.11 11.14
N ILE A 102 4.18 1.98 11.54
CA ILE A 102 5.49 1.60 11.01
C ILE A 102 5.40 1.36 9.50
N ILE A 103 4.42 0.59 9.03
CA ILE A 103 4.21 0.35 7.59
C ILE A 103 3.88 1.64 6.85
N SER A 104 3.01 2.48 7.41
CA SER A 104 2.72 3.79 6.81
C SER A 104 3.97 4.67 6.71
N ARG A 105 4.87 4.64 7.71
CA ARG A 105 6.17 5.34 7.66
C ARG A 105 7.09 4.75 6.60
N MET A 106 7.11 3.43 6.43
CA MET A 106 7.89 2.77 5.37
C MET A 106 7.41 3.18 3.98
N VAL A 107 6.09 3.14 3.73
CA VAL A 107 5.51 3.58 2.45
C VAL A 107 5.78 5.07 2.22
N ARG A 108 5.66 5.90 3.26
CA ARG A 108 6.01 7.33 3.18
C ARG A 108 7.45 7.56 2.75
N GLY A 109 8.40 6.74 3.21
CA GLY A 109 9.80 6.82 2.79
C GLY A 109 10.04 6.45 1.32
N MET A 110 9.11 5.72 0.70
CA MET A 110 9.16 5.33 -0.72
C MET A 110 8.43 6.32 -1.65
N LEU A 111 7.78 7.36 -1.10
CA LEU A 111 7.06 8.37 -1.86
C LEU A 111 7.83 9.69 -1.90
N PRO A 112 7.72 10.49 -3.00
CA PRO A 112 8.36 11.79 -3.09
C PRO A 112 7.70 12.79 -2.14
N ARG A 113 8.36 13.09 -1.01
CA ARG A 113 7.77 13.87 0.10
C ARG A 113 7.58 15.36 -0.21
N ASP A 114 8.47 15.91 -1.04
CA ASP A 114 8.50 17.36 -1.32
C ASP A 114 7.46 17.76 -2.37
N LYS A 115 6.98 16.80 -3.17
CA LYS A 115 6.02 17.05 -4.24
C LYS A 115 4.57 16.90 -3.72
N PRO A 116 3.63 17.75 -4.17
CA PRO A 116 2.21 17.64 -3.78
C PRO A 116 1.59 16.31 -4.20
N SER A 117 2.06 15.72 -5.33
CA SER A 117 1.63 14.40 -5.79
C SER A 117 1.92 13.29 -4.77
N GLY A 118 3.10 13.29 -4.14
CA GLY A 118 3.45 12.29 -3.13
C GLY A 118 2.67 12.47 -1.83
N GLN A 119 2.38 13.72 -1.44
CA GLN A 119 1.51 14.00 -0.30
C GLN A 119 0.06 13.53 -0.56
N ALA A 120 -0.46 13.75 -1.77
CA ALA A 120 -1.76 13.24 -2.18
C ALA A 120 -1.78 11.70 -2.19
N ALA A 121 -0.72 11.07 -2.67
CA ALA A 121 -0.57 9.60 -2.64
C ALA A 121 -0.58 9.06 -1.21
N LEU A 122 0.15 9.68 -0.27
CA LEU A 122 0.14 9.26 1.13
C LEU A 122 -1.25 9.39 1.77
N LYS A 123 -2.02 10.44 1.44
CA LYS A 123 -3.41 10.61 1.91
C LYS A 123 -4.36 9.51 1.43
N ARG A 124 -4.05 8.83 0.32
CA ARG A 124 -4.83 7.70 -0.22
C ARG A 124 -4.51 6.37 0.46
N LEU A 125 -3.42 6.28 1.23
CA LEU A 125 -3.01 5.07 1.93
C LEU A 125 -3.74 4.97 3.28
N ARG A 126 -4.31 3.80 3.55
CA ARG A 126 -4.74 3.39 4.89
C ARG A 126 -4.05 2.08 5.26
N ALA A 127 -3.62 1.96 6.50
CA ALA A 127 -3.03 0.74 7.05
C ALA A 127 -3.78 0.38 8.33
N TYR A 128 -4.13 -0.89 8.48
CA TYR A 128 -4.89 -1.40 9.61
C TYR A 128 -4.16 -2.57 10.27
N VAL A 129 -4.28 -2.61 11.59
CA VAL A 129 -4.01 -3.82 12.37
C VAL A 129 -5.29 -4.66 12.35
N GLY A 130 -5.19 -5.91 11.94
CA GLY A 130 -6.33 -6.79 11.66
C GLY A 130 -7.14 -6.36 10.43
N VAL A 131 -8.38 -6.86 10.34
CA VAL A 131 -9.31 -6.57 9.25
C VAL A 131 -10.51 -5.78 9.79
N PRO A 132 -10.67 -4.50 9.41
CA PRO A 132 -11.86 -3.72 9.72
C PRO A 132 -13.13 -4.37 9.16
N LYS A 133 -14.26 -4.26 9.88
CA LYS A 133 -15.55 -4.86 9.46
C LYS A 133 -15.98 -4.40 8.06
N GLU A 134 -15.71 -3.13 7.73
CA GLU A 134 -16.03 -2.50 6.45
C GLU A 134 -15.29 -3.13 5.25
N LEU A 135 -14.08 -3.64 5.47
CA LEU A 135 -13.22 -4.18 4.43
C LEU A 135 -13.30 -5.70 4.30
N LYS A 136 -14.09 -6.37 5.14
CA LYS A 136 -14.25 -7.84 5.09
C LYS A 136 -14.91 -8.33 3.80
N SER A 137 -15.76 -7.50 3.20
CA SER A 137 -16.54 -7.86 2.01
C SER A 137 -15.79 -7.61 0.69
N ILE A 138 -14.65 -6.92 0.73
CA ILE A 138 -13.88 -6.58 -0.48
C ILE A 138 -12.82 -7.65 -0.73
N GLU A 139 -12.61 -8.00 -2.00
CA GLU A 139 -11.58 -8.95 -2.41
C GLU A 139 -10.19 -8.47 -1.97
N LYS A 140 -9.48 -9.37 -1.30
CA LYS A 140 -8.12 -9.12 -0.83
C LYS A 140 -7.14 -9.49 -1.91
N THR A 141 -6.43 -8.50 -2.42
CA THR A 141 -5.34 -8.72 -3.37
C THR A 141 -4.06 -9.07 -2.60
N GLN A 142 -3.36 -10.12 -3.01
CA GLN A 142 -2.01 -10.42 -2.55
C GLN A 142 -1.03 -10.24 -3.71
N PHE A 143 0.17 -9.73 -3.39
CA PHE A 143 1.23 -9.63 -4.38
C PHE A 143 2.14 -10.86 -4.32
N GLU A 144 2.07 -11.74 -5.32
CA GLU A 144 2.86 -12.97 -5.38
C GLU A 144 4.37 -12.74 -5.19
N LYS A 145 4.90 -11.65 -5.75
CA LYS A 145 6.34 -11.31 -5.69
C LYS A 145 6.82 -10.90 -4.29
N SER A 146 5.92 -10.49 -3.40
CA SER A 146 6.29 -10.10 -2.04
C SER A 146 6.03 -11.19 -1.00
N ILE A 147 5.45 -12.34 -1.38
CA ILE A 147 5.25 -13.47 -0.48
C ILE A 147 6.60 -14.09 -0.08
N ILE A 148 6.69 -14.53 1.17
CA ILE A 148 7.84 -15.26 1.70
C ILE A 148 8.03 -16.60 0.98
N ARG A 149 9.30 -16.95 0.73
CA ARG A 149 9.68 -18.25 0.15
C ARG A 149 10.52 -19.12 1.07
N LYS A 150 11.13 -18.55 2.12
CA LYS A 150 11.99 -19.28 3.07
C LYS A 150 11.19 -19.68 4.31
N SER A 151 11.79 -20.52 5.17
CA SER A 151 11.18 -20.92 6.44
C SER A 151 10.99 -19.73 7.39
N ASN A 152 10.01 -19.86 8.29
CA ASN A 152 9.61 -18.80 9.23
C ASN A 152 10.75 -18.35 10.18
N ALA A 153 11.75 -19.21 10.42
CA ALA A 153 12.89 -18.91 11.31
C ALA A 153 13.75 -17.71 10.85
N TYR A 154 13.72 -17.38 9.55
CA TYR A 154 14.45 -16.25 8.99
C TYR A 154 13.65 -14.94 9.00
N TYR A 155 12.44 -14.97 9.56
CA TYR A 155 11.53 -13.83 9.56
C TYR A 155 11.07 -13.50 10.97
N MET A 156 10.68 -12.25 11.12
CA MET A 156 10.04 -11.72 12.31
C MET A 156 8.77 -11.01 11.89
N SER A 157 7.66 -11.24 12.58
CA SER A 157 6.42 -10.53 12.30
C SER A 157 6.49 -9.09 12.82
N MET A 158 5.78 -8.19 12.16
CA MET A 158 5.64 -6.80 12.61
C MET A 158 4.94 -6.72 13.98
N GLY A 159 4.02 -7.65 14.25
CA GLY A 159 3.36 -7.76 15.55
C GLY A 159 4.34 -8.07 16.67
N GLU A 160 5.20 -9.09 16.48
CA GLU A 160 6.28 -9.40 17.43
C GLU A 160 7.21 -8.20 17.61
N LEU A 161 7.61 -7.54 16.52
CA LEU A 161 8.49 -6.38 16.60
C LEU A 161 7.85 -5.25 17.42
N GLY A 162 6.57 -4.96 17.16
CA GLY A 162 5.82 -3.96 17.93
C GLY A 162 5.84 -4.26 19.43
N GLU A 163 5.55 -5.51 19.82
CA GLU A 163 5.53 -5.93 21.22
C GLU A 163 6.89 -5.69 21.92
N TYR A 164 8.02 -6.04 21.27
CA TYR A 164 9.37 -5.78 21.83
C TYR A 164 9.72 -4.30 21.98
N VAL A 165 9.03 -3.46 21.22
CA VAL A 165 9.33 -2.04 21.04
C VAL A 165 8.39 -1.16 21.87
N GLY A 166 7.45 -1.77 22.60
CA GLY A 166 6.52 -1.10 23.51
C GLY A 166 5.11 -0.89 22.95
N TRP A 167 4.71 -1.65 21.92
CA TRP A 167 3.32 -1.72 21.51
C TRP A 167 2.57 -2.75 22.36
N HIS A 168 1.67 -2.26 23.20
CA HIS A 168 0.72 -3.10 23.93
C HIS A 168 -0.54 -3.27 23.07
N LYS A 169 -1.02 -4.51 22.95
CA LYS A 169 -2.23 -4.89 22.20
C LYS A 169 -3.50 -4.44 22.89
#